data_AF-A0A1H3YXC1-F1
#
_entry.id   AF-A0A1H3YXC1-F1
#
_cell.length_a   1.000
_cell.length_b   1.000
_cell.length_c   1.000
_cell.angle_alpha   90.00
_cell.angle_beta   90.00
_cell.angle_gamma   90.00
#
_symmetry.space_group_name_H-M   'P 1'
#
loop_
_entity.id
_entity.type
_entity.pdbx_description
1 polymer ?
#
loop_
_entity_poly.entity_id
_entity_poly.type
_entity_poly.pdbx_seq_one_letter_code
_entity_poly.pdbx_strand_id
1 'polypeptide(L)' 'MEYTSRALQGLAGIGGPRCCKRDAYVSIETAIDYIAQRYQVQLEKDSIRCSFYPQNGQCLKERCPYYPLQ' A
#
# COMPACT_ATOMS: atom_id res chain seq x y z
N MET A 1 -9.86 -13.76 8.80
CA MET A 1 -9.28 -12.41 8.62
C MET A 1 -8.63 -12.31 7.23
N GLU A 2 -9.44 -12.41 6.16
CA GLU A 2 -8.91 -12.50 4.79
C GLU A 2 -8.27 -11.19 4.30
N TYR A 3 -8.93 -10.06 4.54
CA TYR A 3 -8.39 -8.73 4.23
C TYR A 3 -7.00 -8.51 4.84
N THR A 4 -6.86 -8.71 6.15
CA THR A 4 -5.59 -8.51 6.87
C THR A 4 -4.48 -9.40 6.31
N SER A 5 -4.80 -10.67 6.01
CA SER A 5 -3.84 -11.59 5.42
C SER A 5 -3.35 -11.13 4.05
N ARG A 6 -4.26 -10.65 3.19
CA ARG A 6 -3.91 -10.13 1.85
C ARG A 6 -3.05 -8.87 1.94
N ALA A 7 -3.39 -7.94 2.82
CA ALA A 7 -2.60 -6.72 3.01
C ALA A 7 -1.18 -7.04 3.50
N LEU A 8 -1.05 -7.95 4.47
CA LEU A 8 0.25 -8.42 4.97
C LEU A 8 1.06 -9.15 3.89
N GLN A 9 0.42 -9.93 3.04
CA GLN A 9 1.07 -10.60 1.90
C GLN A 9 1.63 -9.58 0.90
N GLY A 10 0.86 -8.54 0.55
CA GLY A 10 1.32 -7.46 -0.31
C GLY A 10 2.50 -6.71 0.29
N LEU A 11 2.45 -6.41 1.59
CA LEU A 11 3.56 -5.76 2.31
C LEU A 11 4.82 -6.63 2.32
N ALA A 12 4.69 -7.94 2.56
CA ALA A 12 5.80 -8.88 2.54
C ALA A 12 6.51 -8.88 1.17
N GLY A 13 5.77 -8.80 0.06
CA GLY A 13 6.32 -8.73 -1.29
C GLY A 13 7.16 -7.48 -1.60
N ILE A 14 6.92 -6.36 -0.90
CA ILE A 14 7.64 -5.09 -1.12
C ILE A 14 8.89 -4.98 -0.23
N GLY A 15 8.82 -5.52 1.00
CA GLY A 15 9.90 -5.38 1.98
C GLY A 15 9.43 -5.28 3.44
N GLY A 16 8.17 -5.61 3.71
CA GLY A 16 7.59 -5.73 5.04
C GLY A 16 7.07 -4.42 5.65
N PRO A 17 6.38 -4.52 6.81
CA PRO A 17 5.66 -3.42 7.47
C PRO A 17 6.60 -2.54 8.32
N ARG A 18 7.51 -1.82 7.65
CA ARG A 18 8.48 -0.90 8.30
C ARG A 18 8.27 0.56 7.93
N CYS A 19 7.21 0.88 7.20
CA CYS A 19 6.95 2.23 6.74
C CYS A 19 5.46 2.51 6.86
N CYS A 20 5.08 3.38 7.81
CA CYS A 20 3.67 3.68 8.08
C CYS A 20 2.88 4.13 6.85
N LYS A 21 3.52 4.84 5.92
CA LYS A 21 2.89 5.28 4.66
C LYS A 21 2.67 4.11 3.70
N ARG A 22 3.69 3.25 3.51
CA ARG A 22 3.55 2.04 2.69
C ARG A 22 2.46 1.13 3.27
N ASP A 23 2.47 0.95 4.57
CA ASP A 23 1.52 0.10 5.28
C ASP A 23 0.08 0.61 5.09
N ALA A 24 -0.12 1.93 5.22
CA ALA A 24 -1.41 2.57 4.99
C ALA A 24 -1.87 2.45 3.52
N TYR A 25 -0.99 2.75 2.56
CA TYR A 25 -1.35 2.74 1.14
C TYR A 25 -1.69 1.31 0.65
N VAL A 26 -0.87 0.31 0.97
CA VAL A 26 -1.17 -1.10 0.62
C VAL A 26 -2.49 -1.54 1.24
N SER A 27 -2.72 -1.17 2.50
CA SER A 27 -3.96 -1.51 3.20
C SER A 27 -5.19 -0.90 2.52
N ILE A 28 -5.15 0.38 2.17
CA ILE A 28 -6.26 1.07 1.49
C ILE A 28 -6.52 0.47 0.10
N GLU A 29 -5.49 0.27 -0.71
CA GLU A 29 -5.64 -0.34 -2.04
C GLU A 29 -6.19 -1.77 -1.94
N THR A 30 -5.70 -2.56 -0.98
CA THR A 30 -6.22 -3.91 -0.71
C THR A 30 -7.68 -3.86 -0.24
N ALA A 31 -8.05 -2.83 0.53
CA ALA A 31 -9.42 -2.66 1.01
C ALA A 31 -10.37 -2.32 -0.14
N ILE A 32 -9.96 -1.45 -1.06
CA ILE A 32 -10.72 -1.13 -2.29
C ILE A 32 -10.99 -2.41 -3.07
N ASP A 33 -9.95 -3.20 -3.35
CA ASP A 33 -10.08 -4.45 -4.12
C ASP A 33 -10.94 -5.47 -3.37
N TYR A 34 -10.79 -5.59 -2.04
CA TYR A 34 -11.60 -6.48 -1.20
C TYR A 34 -13.08 -6.08 -1.19
N ILE A 35 -13.37 -4.78 -1.08
CA ILE A 35 -14.74 -4.26 -1.05
C ILE A 35 -15.44 -4.49 -2.40
N ALA A 36 -14.73 -4.23 -3.50
CA ALA A 36 -15.23 -4.51 -4.85
C ALA A 36 -15.59 -5.99 -5.04
N GLN A 37 -14.72 -6.90 -4.59
CA GLN A 37 -14.95 -8.35 -4.73
C GLN A 37 -16.07 -8.87 -3.81
N ARG A 38 -16.11 -8.43 -2.54
CA ARG A 38 -16.96 -9.04 -1.52
C ARG A 38 -18.35 -8.41 -1.41
N TYR A 39 -18.43 -7.10 -1.65
CA TYR A 39 -19.66 -6.30 -1.49
C TYR A 39 -20.16 -5.73 -2.80
N GLN A 40 -19.44 -5.94 -3.92
CA GLN A 40 -19.81 -5.42 -5.25
C GLN A 40 -19.91 -3.89 -5.28
N VAL A 41 -19.18 -3.21 -4.40
CA VAL A 41 -19.09 -1.75 -4.35
C VAL A 41 -17.76 -1.30 -4.94
N GLN A 42 -17.81 -0.47 -5.97
CA GLN A 42 -16.62 0.10 -6.59
C GLN A 42 -16.23 1.39 -5.88
N LEU A 43 -14.97 1.47 -5.44
CA LEU A 43 -14.37 2.69 -4.89
C LEU A 43 -13.27 3.16 -5.84
N GLU A 44 -13.04 4.47 -5.86
CA GLU A 44 -11.97 5.06 -6.67
C GLU A 44 -10.59 4.65 -6.13
N LYS A 45 -9.65 4.37 -7.05
CA LYS A 45 -8.27 3.98 -6.74
C LYS A 45 -7.33 5.01 -7.34
N ASP A 46 -6.84 5.91 -6.50
CA ASP A 46 -5.94 6.97 -6.91
C ASP A 46 -4.51 6.48 -7.17
N SER A 47 -3.80 7.19 -8.05
CA SER A 47 -2.35 7.00 -8.22
C SER A 47 -1.59 7.65 -7.06
N ILE A 48 -1.32 6.88 -6.00
CA ILE A 48 -0.68 7.38 -4.80
C ILE A 48 0.82 7.61 -5.02
N ARG A 49 1.28 8.85 -4.78
CA ARG A 49 2.71 9.19 -4.69
C ARG A 49 3.04 9.68 -3.28
N CYS A 50 4.00 9.02 -2.63
CA CYS A 50 4.41 9.35 -1.27
C CYS A 50 5.31 10.60 -1.28
N SER A 51 4.95 11.64 -0.52
CA SER A 51 5.79 12.82 -0.28
C SER A 51 6.65 12.73 0.98
N PHE A 52 6.41 11.73 1.84
CA PHE A 52 7.07 11.56 3.14
C PHE A 52 8.37 10.75 3.08
N TYR A 53 8.76 10.26 1.89
CA TYR A 53 9.98 9.48 1.71
C TYR A 53 11.26 10.15 2.25
N PRO A 54 11.45 11.49 2.23
CA PRO A 54 12.67 12.12 2.75
C PRO A 54 12.79 11.99 4.28
N GLN A 55 11.67 11.77 4.97
CA GLN A 55 11.60 11.74 6.44
C GLN A 55 11.77 10.32 6.99
N ASN A 56 11.89 9.30 6.13
CA ASN A 56 12.02 7.91 6.55
C ASN A 56 13.41 7.35 6.19
N GLY A 57 14.27 7.19 7.20
CA GLY A 57 15.60 6.58 7.05
C GLY A 57 15.59 5.11 6.62
N GLN A 58 14.45 4.43 6.69
CA GLN A 58 14.24 3.05 6.21
C GLN A 58 13.44 2.99 4.89
N CYS A 59 13.32 4.13 4.19
CA CYS A 59 12.64 4.17 2.90
C CYS A 59 13.33 3.25 1.89
N LEU A 60 12.53 2.49 1.12
CA LEU A 60 13.03 1.59 0.08
C LEU A 60 13.28 2.31 -1.27
N LYS A 61 12.98 3.62 -1.34
CA LYS A 61 13.11 4.47 -2.53
C LYS A 61 12.48 3.81 -3.76
N GLU A 62 13.21 3.63 -4.84
CA GLU A 62 12.74 3.10 -6.13
C GLU A 62 12.15 1.68 -6.02
N ARG A 63 12.44 0.94 -4.95
CA ARG A 63 11.82 -0.37 -4.67
C ARG A 63 10.44 -0.27 -3.99
N CYS A 64 10.03 0.91 -3.54
CA CYS A 64 8.69 1.15 -3.01
C CYS A 64 7.77 1.62 -4.14
N PRO A 65 6.60 0.98 -4.36
CA PRO A 65 5.70 1.34 -5.48
C PRO A 65 5.17 2.78 -5.37
N TYR A 66 5.12 3.33 -4.16
CA TYR A 66 4.67 4.70 -3.90
C TYR A 66 5.78 5.75 -3.98
N TYR A 67 7.02 5.38 -4.32
CA TYR A 67 8.10 6.36 -4.47
C TYR A 67 7.85 7.21 -5.72
N PRO A 68 7.93 8.55 -5.64
CA PRO A 68 7.76 9.39 -6.80
C PRO A 68 8.95 9.18 -7.74
N LEU A 69 8.80 8.29 -8.73
CA LEU A 69 9.71 8.23 -9.86
C LEU A 69 9.54 9.55 -10.64
N GLN A 70 10.66 10.23 -10.86
CA GLN A 70 10.77 11.35 -11.79
C GLN A 70 10.55 10.85 -13.22
#